data_AF-A0A8T2QVR7-F1
#
_entry.id   AF-A0A8T2QVR7-F1
#
_cell.length_a   1.000
_cell.length_b   1.000
_cell.length_c   1.000
_cell.angle_alpha   90.00
_cell.angle_beta   90.00
_cell.angle_gamma   90.00
#
_symmetry.space_group_name_H-M   'P 1'
#
loop_
_entity.id
_entity.type
_entity.pdbx_description
1 polymer ?
#
loop_
_entity_poly.entity_id
_entity_poly.type
_entity_poly.pdbx_seq_one_letter_code
_entity_poly.pdbx_strand_id
1 'polypeptide(L)' 'MLVEDDIASKKRGLNANRVVVGTLRGYDQSMNLVLDGTVEVNGNERNEIGMVVIRGNSVVMIETLEPVNRPVA' A
#
# COMPACT_ATOMS: atom_id res chain seq x y z
N MET A 1 4.08 0.39 -4.29
CA MET A 1 4.61 -0.11 -2.99
C MET A 1 4.65 -1.62 -3.07
N LEU A 2 5.82 -2.22 -2.83
CA LEU A 2 5.94 -3.68 -2.73
C LEU A 2 5.66 -4.07 -1.29
N VAL A 3 4.59 -4.84 -1.09
CA VAL A 3 4.13 -5.27 0.21
C VAL A 3 4.33 -6.77 0.27
N GLU A 4 5.12 -7.26 1.21
CA GLU A 4 5.43 -8.69 1.24
C GLU A 4 4.29 -9.52 1.83
N ASP A 5 3.52 -9.07 2.84
CA ASP A 5 2.53 -10.01 3.43
C ASP A 5 1.40 -9.49 4.36
N ASP A 6 1.09 -8.19 4.48
CA ASP A 6 0.17 -7.75 5.58
C ASP A 6 -0.89 -6.71 5.18
N ILE A 7 -1.57 -6.90 4.03
CA ILE A 7 -2.84 -6.21 3.77
C ILE A 7 -3.88 -6.81 4.72
N ALA A 8 -4.25 -6.05 5.74
CA ALA A 8 -5.18 -6.44 6.79
C ALA A 8 -6.63 -6.56 6.31
N SER A 9 -6.92 -7.42 5.33
CA SER A 9 -8.24 -8.04 5.19
C SER A 9 -8.18 -9.19 4.19
N LYS A 10 -8.66 -10.35 4.65
CA LYS A 10 -8.88 -11.58 3.89
C LYS A 10 -7.62 -12.40 3.61
N LYS A 11 -7.48 -13.45 4.44
CA LYS A 11 -6.60 -14.61 4.27
C LYS A 11 -6.72 -15.21 2.86
N ARG A 12 -5.99 -14.65 1.89
CA ARG A 12 -5.56 -15.35 0.69
C ARG A 12 -4.12 -15.75 0.97
N GLY A 13 -3.93 -17.01 1.32
CA GLY A 13 -2.59 -17.58 1.33
C GLY A 13 -1.98 -17.37 -0.05
N LEU A 14 -0.71 -16.98 -0.07
CA LEU A 14 0.26 -17.04 -1.16
C LEU A 14 1.10 -15.76 -1.12
N ASN A 15 2.34 -15.97 -0.69
CA ASN A 15 3.52 -15.15 -0.85
C ASN A 15 3.72 -14.78 -2.34
N ALA A 16 2.88 -13.89 -2.85
CA ALA A 16 2.87 -13.42 -4.22
C ALA A 16 3.22 -11.94 -4.17
N ASN A 17 4.22 -11.52 -4.95
CA ASN A 17 4.63 -10.13 -5.16
C ASN A 17 3.44 -9.25 -5.63
N ARG A 18 2.56 -8.89 -4.71
CA ARG A 18 1.37 -8.09 -4.97
C ARG A 18 1.79 -6.63 -4.94
N VAL A 19 1.49 -5.94 -6.02
CA VAL A 19 1.75 -4.51 -6.10
C VAL A 19 0.48 -3.79 -5.71
N VAL A 20 0.53 -3.01 -4.64
CA VAL A 20 -0.58 -2.14 -4.24
C VAL A 20 -0.27 -0.71 -4.65
N VAL A 21 -1.26 -0.08 -5.27
CA VAL A 21 -1.23 1.34 -5.65
C VAL A 21 -2.43 2.02 -4.99
N GLY A 22 -2.20 3.15 -4.34
CA GLY A 22 -3.25 3.94 -3.71
C GLY A 22 -2.71 5.25 -3.18
N THR A 23 -3.60 6.09 -2.66
CA THR A 23 -3.24 7.39 -2.10
C THR A 23 -2.88 7.24 -0.62
N LEU A 24 -1.65 7.60 -0.24
CA LEU A 24 -1.23 7.60 1.16
C LEU A 24 -1.96 8.71 1.94
N ARG A 25 -2.73 8.32 2.95
CA ARG A 25 -3.47 9.24 3.84
C ARG A 25 -2.73 9.54 5.13
N GLY A 26 -1.92 8.61 5.60
CA GLY A 26 -1.17 8.75 6.84
C GLY A 26 -0.25 7.57 7.12
N TYR A 27 0.69 7.78 8.02
CA TYR A 27 1.63 6.77 8.51
C TYR A 27 2.00 7.02 9.98
N ASP A 28 2.53 6.01 10.65
CA ASP A 28 3.05 6.12 12.02
C ASP A 28 4.57 5.85 12.11
N GLN A 29 5.14 5.96 13.31
CA GLN A 29 6.57 5.72 13.57
C GLN A 29 7.01 4.27 13.31
N SER A 30 6.07 3.33 13.31
CA SER A 30 6.30 1.92 13.01
C SER A 30 6.09 1.60 11.53
N MET A 31 5.94 2.63 10.68
CA MET A 31 5.71 2.54 9.24
C MET A 31 4.41 1.81 8.88
N ASN A 32 3.40 1.79 9.77
CA ASN A 32 2.07 1.36 9.36
C ASN A 32 1.45 2.45 8.47
N LEU A 33 0.96 2.07 7.29
CA LEU A 33 0.51 2.99 6.26
C LEU A 33 -0.99 2.84 6.04
N VAL A 34 -1.68 3.98 5.96
CA VAL A 34 -3.11 4.02 5.59
C VAL A 34 -3.21 4.52 4.16
N LEU A 35 -3.71 3.65 3.29
CA LEU A 35 -3.97 3.97 1.89
C LEU A 35 -5.48 4.05 1.63
N ASP A 36 -5.89 5.00 0.80
CA ASP A 36 -7.26 5.16 0.32
C ASP A 36 -7.34 4.91 -1.20
N GLY A 37 -8.50 4.49 -1.68
CA GLY A 37 -8.75 4.20 -3.09
C GLY A 37 -7.77 3.18 -3.69
N THR A 38 -7.38 2.17 -2.92
CA THR A 38 -6.34 1.23 -3.34
C THR A 38 -6.81 0.25 -4.41
N VAL A 39 -5.88 -0.04 -5.31
CA VAL A 39 -5.98 -1.08 -6.34
C VAL A 39 -4.81 -2.03 -6.15
N GLU A 40 -5.13 -3.31 -6.03
CA GLU A 40 -4.16 -4.38 -6.13
C GLU A 40 -3.95 -4.75 -7.58
N VAL A 41 -2.68 -4.85 -7.97
CA VAL A 41 -2.24 -5.32 -9.28
C VAL A 41 -1.55 -6.67 -9.10
N ASN A 42 -2.14 -7.69 -9.73
CA ASN A 42 -1.56 -9.04 -9.81
C ASN A 42 -1.38 -9.39 -11.29
N GLY A 43 -0.20 -9.09 -11.84
CA GLY A 43 0.07 -9.20 -13.27
C GLY A 43 -0.87 -8.30 -14.08
N ASN A 44 -1.80 -8.90 -14.81
CA ASN A 44 -2.80 -8.18 -15.61
C ASN A 44 -4.12 -7.93 -14.87
N GLU A 45 -4.33 -8.57 -13.72
CA GLU A 45 -5.56 -8.39 -12.93
C GLU A 45 -5.42 -7.16 -12.03
N ARG A 46 -6.45 -6.30 -12.07
CA ARG A 46 -6.59 -5.14 -11.19
C ARG A 46 -7.83 -5.31 -10.34
N ASN A 47 -7.65 -5.34 -9.03
CA ASN A 47 -8.74 -5.49 -8.06
C ASN A 47 -8.80 -4.25 -7.16
N GLU A 48 -9.95 -3.57 -7.15
CA GLU A 48 -10.17 -2.45 -6.23
C GLU A 48 -10.47 -2.99 -4.83
N ILE A 49 -9.67 -2.56 -3.84
CA ILE A 49 -9.78 -3.01 -2.44
C ILE A 49 -10.32 -1.87 -1.55
N GLY A 50 -10.19 -0.62 -1.98
CA GLY A 50 -10.67 0.54 -1.25
C GLY A 50 -9.68 1.01 -0.19
N MET A 51 -10.11 1.15 1.07
CA MET A 51 -9.24 1.60 2.15
C MET A 51 -8.46 0.43 2.75
N VAL A 52 -7.13 0.58 2.86
CA VAL A 52 -6.24 -0.49 3.30
C VAL A 52 -5.24 0.04 4.30
N VAL A 53 -4.96 -0.78 5.31
CA VAL A 53 -3.86 -0.56 6.23
C VAL A 53 -2.77 -1.58 5.93
N ILE A 54 -1.56 -1.08 5.72
CA ILE A 54 -0.36 -1.90 5.50
C ILE A 54 0.48 -1.85 6.77
N ARG A 55 0.84 -3.01 7.32
CA ARG A 55 1.69 -3.09 8.50
C ARG A 55 3.16 -2.84 8.13
N GLY A 56 3.83 -1.92 8.84
CA GLY A 56 5.16 -1.46 8.48
C GLY A 56 6.25 -2.53 8.48
N ASN A 57 6.09 -3.59 9.27
CA ASN A 57 7.02 -4.73 9.28
C ASN A 57 7.09 -5.48 7.93
N SER A 58 6.13 -5.26 7.03
CA SER A 58 6.03 -5.91 5.71
C SER A 58 6.37 -4.99 4.52
N VAL A 59 6.80 -3.76 4.81
CA VAL A 59 7.12 -2.76 3.78
C VAL A 59 8.61 -2.84 3.44
N VAL A 60 8.91 -3.28 2.21
CA VAL A 60 10.29 -3.36 1.71
C VAL A 60 10.67 -2.12 0.92
N MET A 61 9.76 -1.61 0.09
CA MET A 61 10.05 -0.49 -0.82
C MET A 61 8.82 0.39 -1.06
N ILE A 62 9.01 1.69 -0.87
CA ILE A 62 8.04 2.73 -1.18
C ILE A 62 8.60 3.57 -2.33
N GLU A 63 7.82 3.68 -3.41
CA GLU A 63 8.09 4.59 -4.51
C GLU A 63 6.91 5.56 -4.63
N THR A 64 7.21 6.85 -4.74
CA THR A 64 6.21 7.92 -4.90
C THR A 64 6.04 8.22 -6.38
N LEU A 65 4.81 8.14 -6.87
CA LEU A 65 4.49 8.52 -8.26
C LEU A 65 4.41 10.03 -8.46
N GLU A 66 4.13 10.79 -7.38
CA GLU A 66 4.06 12.25 -7.40
C GLU A 66 4.79 12.84 -6.17
N PRO A 67 5.42 14.03 -6.30
CA PRO A 67 6.01 14.72 -5.16
C PRO A 67 4.93 15.14 -4.18
N VAL A 68 5.16 14.93 -2.88
CA VAL A 68 4.31 15.50 -1.84
C VAL A 68 4.42 17.02 -1.93
N ASN A 69 3.40 17.68 -2.48
CA ASN A 69 3.34 19.13 -2.57
C ASN A 69 3.21 19.69 -1.14
N ARG A 70 4.33 20.01 -0.51
CA ARG A 70 4.33 20.77 0.74
C ARG A 70 3.93 22.21 0.37
N PRO A 71 2.80 22.74 0.83
CA PRO A 71 2.56 24.17 0.71
C PRO A 71 3.67 24.86 1.49
N VAL A 72 4.54 25.59 0.79
CA VAL A 72 5.47 26.51 1.44
C VAL A 72 4.64 27.69 1.93
N ALA A 73 4.53 27.80 3.26
CA ALA A 73 4.09 29.01 3.93
C ALA A 73 5.27 29.96 4.11
#